data_AF-A0A2G0W6N8-F1
#
_entry.id   AF-A0A2G0W6N8-F1
#
_cell.length_a   1.000
_cell.length_b   1.000
_cell.length_c   1.000
_cell.angle_alpha   90.00
_cell.angle_beta   90.00
_cell.angle_gamma   90.00
#
_symmetry.space_group_name_H-M   'P 1'
#
loop_
_entity.id
_entity.type
_entity.pdbx_description
1 polymer ?
#
loop_
_entity_poly.entity_id
_entity_poly.type
_entity_poly.pdbx_seq_one_letter_code
_entity_poly.pdbx_strand_id
1 'polypeptide(L)'
;MNPIHQVSALRVDSNPFMRGYHSLAIERLLQITYDNYCPPCLRPLHHSQAHLSVDELQLLSCVFNDDFALISEGQSIPDELDDRCQSIGQVRQVIYSVIGERLSQKHHVGDLYSLEEAQTVIRHLSFETGHYSRSWEISTAHLPAEAMSYLQERVSNEPKLTGLFFELFTLPDCDGIGCKLIGTPWTDEHLLKIDSGSYLSLRQQQLDAGTPEALVKVLYLAALADVRMLIFDPWASVLPGLEVFNEQP
;
A
#
# COMPACT_ATOMS: atom_id res chain seq x y z
N MET A 1 -6.33 -1.11 -38.08
CA MET A 1 -6.92 -1.54 -36.79
C MET A 1 -5.85 -2.32 -36.06
N ASN A 2 -5.06 -1.62 -35.22
CA ASN A 2 -4.03 -2.26 -34.39
C ASN A 2 -4.66 -2.65 -33.05
N PRO A 3 -4.48 -3.88 -32.58
CA PRO A 3 -4.89 -4.24 -31.24
C PRO A 3 -3.94 -3.55 -30.26
N ILE A 4 -4.51 -2.68 -29.44
CA ILE A 4 -3.83 -2.08 -28.29
C ILE A 4 -3.42 -3.25 -27.40
N HIS A 5 -2.12 -3.48 -27.28
CA HIS A 5 -1.54 -4.33 -26.25
C HIS A 5 -1.95 -3.76 -24.89
N GLN A 6 -3.04 -4.30 -24.34
CA GLN A 6 -3.29 -4.27 -22.91
C GLN A 6 -2.17 -5.08 -22.25
N VAL A 7 -1.06 -4.41 -21.95
CA VAL A 7 -0.18 -4.86 -20.88
C VAL A 7 -1.07 -4.81 -19.64
N SER A 8 -1.45 -5.98 -19.15
CA SER A 8 -2.14 -6.13 -17.89
C SER A 8 -1.37 -5.31 -16.86
N ALA A 9 -1.96 -4.19 -16.42
CA ALA A 9 -1.58 -3.58 -15.17
C ALA A 9 -1.80 -4.69 -14.14
N LEU A 10 -0.72 -5.39 -13.78
CA LEU A 10 -0.71 -6.32 -12.66
C LEU A 10 -1.31 -5.54 -11.51
N ARG A 11 -2.51 -5.94 -11.08
CA ARG A 11 -3.23 -5.23 -10.03
C ARG A 11 -2.29 -5.16 -8.84
N VAL A 12 -2.12 -3.97 -8.27
CA VAL A 12 -1.29 -3.72 -7.09
C VAL A 12 -1.58 -4.76 -5.99
N ASP A 13 -2.82 -5.25 -5.93
CA ASP A 13 -3.33 -6.29 -5.02
C ASP A 13 -2.76 -7.70 -5.22
N SER A 14 -2.13 -7.96 -6.36
CA SER A 14 -1.51 -9.26 -6.68
C SER A 14 0.01 -9.22 -6.58
N ASN A 15 0.61 -8.06 -6.30
CA ASN A 15 2.05 -7.94 -6.16
C ASN A 15 2.49 -8.57 -4.82
N PRO A 16 3.25 -9.68 -4.83
CA PRO A 16 3.58 -10.41 -3.61
C PRO A 16 4.55 -9.66 -2.68
N PHE A 17 5.20 -8.61 -3.18
CA PHE A 17 6.04 -7.72 -2.38
C PHE A 17 5.25 -6.66 -1.61
N MET A 18 3.97 -6.42 -1.96
CA MET A 18 3.13 -5.49 -1.22
C MET A 18 2.72 -6.11 0.12
N ARG A 19 3.15 -5.50 1.22
CA ARG A 19 2.75 -5.88 2.59
C ARG A 19 2.28 -4.66 3.37
N GLY A 20 1.45 -4.93 4.37
CA GLY A 20 0.88 -3.91 5.22
C GLY A 20 -0.36 -3.25 4.62
N TYR A 21 -0.80 -2.17 5.27
CA TYR A 21 -1.86 -1.31 4.79
C TYR A 21 -1.26 -0.18 3.95
N HIS A 22 -1.87 0.13 2.82
CA HIS A 22 -1.57 1.33 2.04
C HIS A 22 -2.81 2.24 2.01
N SER A 23 -2.69 3.41 1.37
CA SER A 23 -3.81 4.37 1.24
C SER A 23 -4.50 4.70 2.57
N LEU A 24 -3.73 4.88 3.65
CA LEU A 24 -4.28 5.12 4.98
C LEU A 24 -5.15 6.38 5.00
N ALA A 25 -6.32 6.29 5.60
CA ALA A 25 -7.28 7.38 5.73
C ALA A 25 -7.84 7.44 7.15
N ILE A 26 -8.33 8.62 7.54
CA ILE A 26 -9.02 8.84 8.82
C ILE A 26 -10.48 9.09 8.52
N GLU A 27 -11.36 8.32 9.14
CA GLU A 27 -12.80 8.54 9.14
C GLU A 27 -13.24 9.05 10.51
N ARG A 28 -13.99 10.16 10.52
CA ARG A 28 -14.55 10.76 11.73
C ARG A 28 -15.92 10.15 12.00
N LEU A 29 -16.00 9.31 13.04
CA LEU A 29 -17.19 8.55 13.41
C LEU A 29 -17.80 9.10 14.71
N LEU A 30 -19.11 9.04 14.82
CA LEU A 30 -19.87 9.27 16.05
C LEU A 30 -20.18 7.91 16.67
N GLN A 31 -19.87 7.75 17.96
CA GLN A 31 -20.41 6.65 18.74
C GLN A 31 -21.78 7.04 19.30
N ILE A 32 -22.83 6.32 18.89
CA ILE A 32 -24.22 6.69 19.14
C ILE A 32 -24.90 5.61 19.97
N THR A 33 -25.61 6.02 21.02
CA THR A 33 -26.58 5.18 21.75
C THR A 33 -28.00 5.59 21.38
N TYR A 34 -28.86 4.64 21.01
CA TYR A 34 -30.19 4.90 20.46
C TYR A 34 -31.31 4.06 21.09
N ASP A 35 -30.96 2.97 21.76
CA ASP A 35 -31.86 2.16 22.59
C ASP A 35 -31.05 1.62 23.77
N ASN A 36 -31.66 1.52 24.94
CA ASN A 36 -31.03 1.03 26.18
C ASN A 36 -30.58 -0.43 26.09
N TYR A 37 -31.14 -1.21 25.16
CA TYR A 37 -30.82 -2.62 24.98
C TYR A 37 -29.95 -2.92 23.76
N CYS A 38 -29.55 -1.89 23.01
CA CYS A 38 -28.71 -2.04 21.82
C CYS A 38 -27.27 -1.60 22.10
N PRO A 39 -26.26 -2.30 21.55
CA PRO A 39 -24.89 -1.83 21.62
C PRO A 39 -24.76 -0.48 20.86
N PRO A 40 -23.83 0.40 21.28
CA PRO A 40 -23.57 1.62 20.55
C PRO A 40 -23.18 1.32 19.11
N CYS A 41 -23.67 2.12 18.16
CA CYS A 41 -23.25 2.04 16.77
C CYS A 41 -22.23 3.14 16.44
N LEU A 42 -21.44 2.90 15.40
CA LEU A 42 -20.53 3.89 14.81
C LEU A 42 -21.10 4.36 13.48
N ARG A 43 -21.24 5.67 13.29
CA ARG A 43 -21.69 6.27 12.04
C ARG A 43 -20.81 7.47 11.68
N PRO A 44 -20.40 7.62 10.41
CA PRO A 44 -19.65 8.80 10.01
C PRO A 44 -20.51 10.05 10.13
N LEU A 45 -19.90 11.16 10.56
CA LEU A 45 -20.55 12.45 10.52
C LEU A 45 -20.75 12.87 9.07
N HIS A 46 -21.98 13.26 8.70
CA HIS A 46 -22.26 13.68 7.34
C HIS A 46 -21.43 14.92 6.95
N HIS A 47 -20.95 14.96 5.70
CA HIS A 47 -20.01 15.98 5.23
C HIS A 47 -20.54 17.42 5.33
N SER A 48 -21.87 17.63 5.28
CA SER A 48 -22.48 18.96 5.50
C SER A 48 -22.17 19.54 6.88
N GLN A 49 -21.89 18.68 7.87
CA GLN A 49 -21.57 19.04 9.24
C GLN A 49 -20.09 18.85 9.59
N ALA A 50 -19.21 18.67 8.60
CA ALA A 50 -17.77 18.51 8.83
C ALA A 50 -17.12 19.69 9.57
N HIS A 51 -17.76 20.86 9.54
CA HIS A 51 -17.33 22.09 10.20
C HIS A 51 -17.51 22.08 11.73
N LEU A 52 -18.33 21.19 12.29
CA LEU A 52 -18.58 21.11 13.73
C LEU A 52 -17.34 20.63 14.48
N SER A 53 -16.96 21.30 15.57
CA SER A 53 -15.80 20.91 16.38
C SER A 53 -16.12 19.68 17.25
N VAL A 54 -15.11 18.94 17.72
CA VAL A 54 -15.33 17.71 18.51
C VAL A 54 -15.98 18.01 19.86
N ASP A 55 -15.54 19.10 20.50
CA ASP A 55 -16.00 19.52 21.82
C ASP A 55 -17.50 19.85 21.82
N GLU A 56 -18.02 20.27 20.66
CA GLU A 56 -19.44 20.58 20.47
C GLU A 56 -20.30 19.35 20.26
N LEU A 57 -19.74 18.16 19.95
CA LEU A 57 -20.54 17.00 19.52
C LEU A 57 -20.93 16.04 20.64
N GLN A 58 -20.26 16.09 21.79
CA GLN A 58 -20.53 15.16 22.88
C GLN A 58 -21.91 15.43 23.50
N LEU A 59 -22.65 14.35 23.76
CA LEU A 59 -23.97 14.35 24.39
C LEU A 59 -25.11 15.00 23.57
N LEU A 60 -24.82 15.49 22.35
CA LEU A 60 -25.85 16.03 21.47
C LEU A 60 -26.76 14.95 20.91
N SER A 61 -28.00 15.36 20.67
CA SER A 61 -28.97 14.55 19.92
C SER A 61 -28.60 14.50 18.44
N CYS A 62 -28.80 13.33 17.83
CA CYS A 62 -28.53 13.09 16.42
C CYS A 62 -29.61 12.22 15.78
N VAL A 63 -29.76 12.37 14.46
CA VAL A 63 -30.53 11.47 13.61
C VAL A 63 -29.55 10.70 12.72
N PHE A 64 -29.83 9.43 12.44
CA PHE A 64 -28.92 8.58 11.67
C PHE A 64 -29.63 7.47 10.90
N ASN A 65 -28.90 6.89 9.96
CA ASN A 65 -29.24 5.65 9.25
C ASN A 65 -28.00 4.72 9.23
N ASP A 66 -27.97 3.73 8.34
CA ASP A 66 -26.83 2.80 8.27
C ASP A 66 -25.56 3.42 7.68
N ASP A 67 -25.67 4.52 6.95
CA ASP A 67 -24.57 5.12 6.20
C ASP A 67 -23.94 6.32 6.93
N PHE A 68 -24.72 7.16 7.60
CA PHE A 68 -24.24 8.40 8.24
C PHE A 68 -25.11 8.85 9.41
N ALA A 69 -24.60 9.83 10.15
CA ALA A 69 -25.31 10.54 11.21
C ALA A 69 -25.23 12.06 11.03
N LEU A 70 -26.27 12.74 11.52
CA LEU A 70 -26.43 14.20 11.54
C LEU A 70 -26.79 14.65 12.94
N ILE A 71 -26.14 15.70 13.42
CA ILE A 71 -26.50 16.38 14.66
C ILE A 71 -27.78 17.16 14.42
N SER A 72 -28.80 16.90 15.24
CA SER A 72 -30.10 17.58 15.18
C SER A 72 -30.19 18.73 16.18
N GLU A 73 -29.40 18.70 17.24
CA GLU A 73 -29.41 19.74 18.27
C GLU A 73 -28.67 21.00 17.81
N GLY A 74 -29.39 22.13 17.70
CA GLY A 74 -28.82 23.42 17.33
C GLY A 74 -28.40 23.55 15.86
N GLN A 75 -28.73 22.58 15.02
CA GLN A 75 -28.39 22.55 13.59
C GLN A 75 -29.66 22.54 12.72
N SER A 76 -29.61 23.22 11.58
CA SER A 76 -30.66 23.12 10.57
C SER A 76 -30.34 21.97 9.63
N ILE A 77 -31.13 20.90 9.67
CA ILE A 77 -31.00 19.74 8.77
C ILE A 77 -31.95 19.95 7.58
N PRO A 78 -31.47 19.89 6.32
CA PRO A 78 -32.33 19.90 5.14
C PRO A 78 -33.31 18.71 5.16
N ASP A 79 -34.59 18.95 4.83
CA ASP A 79 -35.64 17.92 4.84
C ASP A 79 -35.24 16.65 4.06
N GLU A 80 -34.57 16.81 2.91
CA GLU A 80 -34.08 15.68 2.09
C GLU A 80 -33.10 14.75 2.84
N LEU A 81 -32.34 15.28 3.79
CA LEU A 81 -31.40 14.52 4.61
C LEU A 81 -32.06 13.96 5.87
N ASP A 82 -33.02 14.70 6.45
CA ASP A 82 -33.79 14.27 7.62
C ASP A 82 -34.68 13.07 7.28
N ASP A 83 -35.37 13.11 6.13
CA ASP A 83 -36.23 12.03 5.62
C ASP A 83 -35.45 10.70 5.39
N ARG A 84 -34.13 10.78 5.22
CA ARG A 84 -33.26 9.61 5.04
C ARG A 84 -32.80 8.99 6.37
N CYS A 85 -33.01 9.66 7.49
CA CYS A 85 -32.63 9.20 8.81
C CYS A 85 -33.84 8.59 9.52
N GLN A 86 -33.73 7.33 9.92
CA GLN A 86 -34.86 6.57 10.50
C GLN A 86 -34.76 6.42 12.01
N SER A 87 -33.57 6.71 12.57
CA SER A 87 -33.25 6.49 13.98
C SER A 87 -32.78 7.78 14.63
N ILE A 88 -33.11 7.92 15.91
CA ILE A 88 -32.66 9.02 16.76
C ILE A 88 -31.75 8.43 17.83
N GLY A 89 -30.67 9.13 18.15
CA GLY A 89 -29.75 8.70 19.20
C GLY A 89 -29.03 9.87 19.85
N GLN A 90 -28.23 9.53 20.85
CA GLN A 90 -27.35 10.46 21.55
C GLN A 90 -25.89 10.11 21.25
N VAL A 91 -25.12 11.11 20.87
CA VAL A 91 -23.67 10.98 20.67
C VAL A 91 -23.00 10.83 22.03
N ARG A 92 -22.21 9.78 22.21
CA ARG A 92 -21.40 9.54 23.42
C ARG A 92 -19.99 10.09 23.29
N GLN A 93 -19.39 9.91 22.12
CA GLN A 93 -18.06 10.40 21.81
C GLN A 93 -17.83 10.43 20.31
N VAL A 94 -16.80 11.16 19.90
CA VAL A 94 -16.28 11.16 18.53
C VAL A 94 -15.06 10.24 18.49
N ILE A 95 -15.00 9.39 17.46
CA ILE A 95 -13.92 8.45 17.22
C ILE A 95 -13.27 8.79 15.89
N TYR A 96 -11.95 8.74 15.85
CA TYR A 96 -11.15 8.85 14.64
C TYR A 96 -10.66 7.45 14.26
N SER A 97 -11.38 6.83 13.32
CA SER A 97 -11.07 5.49 12.83
C SER A 97 -10.02 5.58 11.72
N VAL A 98 -8.88 4.91 11.91
CA VAL A 98 -7.87 4.72 10.88
C VAL A 98 -8.26 3.53 10.02
N ILE A 99 -8.44 3.77 8.73
CA ILE A 99 -8.75 2.78 7.71
C ILE A 99 -7.53 2.63 6.79
N GLY A 100 -7.21 1.39 6.42
CA GLY A 100 -6.15 1.08 5.49
C GLY A 100 -6.62 0.15 4.38
N GLU A 101 -6.09 0.32 3.18
CA GLU A 101 -6.36 -0.57 2.07
C GLU A 101 -5.36 -1.74 2.06
N ARG A 102 -5.88 -2.94 1.82
CA ARG A 102 -5.09 -4.14 1.58
C ARG A 102 -5.88 -5.05 0.65
N LEU A 103 -5.26 -5.50 -0.45
CA LEU A 103 -5.90 -6.33 -1.47
C LEU A 103 -7.17 -5.67 -2.05
N SER A 104 -7.12 -4.36 -2.35
CA SER A 104 -8.24 -3.54 -2.83
C SER A 104 -9.47 -3.53 -1.91
N GLN A 105 -9.31 -3.90 -0.65
CA GLN A 105 -10.34 -3.85 0.37
C GLN A 105 -9.93 -2.87 1.45
N LYS A 106 -10.89 -2.09 1.94
CA LYS A 106 -10.72 -1.25 3.12
C LYS A 106 -10.81 -2.11 4.37
N HIS A 107 -9.84 -1.94 5.26
CA HIS A 107 -9.76 -2.63 6.54
C HIS A 107 -9.64 -1.61 7.66
N HIS A 108 -10.34 -1.87 8.76
CA HIS A 108 -10.16 -1.13 9.99
C HIS A 108 -8.80 -1.44 10.59
N VAL A 109 -8.06 -0.39 10.96
CA VAL A 109 -6.73 -0.50 11.57
C VAL A 109 -6.80 -0.19 13.06
N GLY A 110 -7.56 0.84 13.46
CA GLY A 110 -7.73 1.19 14.86
C GLY A 110 -8.57 2.44 15.07
N ASP A 111 -9.14 2.55 16.27
CA ASP A 111 -9.94 3.68 16.73
C ASP A 111 -9.15 4.55 17.71
N LEU A 112 -9.10 5.86 17.46
CA LEU A 112 -8.41 6.85 18.28
C LEU A 112 -9.40 7.92 18.75
N TYR A 113 -9.06 8.63 19.82
CA TYR A 113 -9.96 9.58 20.46
C TYR A 113 -9.63 11.05 20.15
N SER A 114 -8.57 11.28 19.35
CA SER A 114 -8.24 12.60 18.81
C SER A 114 -7.74 12.50 17.36
N LEU A 115 -7.96 13.58 16.60
CA LEU A 115 -7.46 13.67 15.23
C LEU A 115 -5.92 13.65 15.20
N GLU A 116 -5.28 14.28 16.18
CA GLU A 116 -3.82 14.35 16.28
C GLU A 116 -3.20 12.97 16.51
N GLU A 117 -3.79 12.15 17.40
CA GLU A 117 -3.35 10.77 17.60
C GLU A 117 -3.55 9.94 16.34
N ALA A 118 -4.72 10.03 15.69
CA ALA A 118 -4.97 9.32 14.43
C ALA A 118 -3.98 9.72 13.33
N GLN A 119 -3.68 11.02 13.20
CA GLN A 119 -2.67 11.51 12.28
C GLN A 119 -1.26 11.03 12.66
N THR A 120 -0.95 10.95 13.96
CA THR A 120 0.33 10.41 14.45
C THR A 120 0.47 8.94 14.11
N VAL A 121 -0.61 8.15 14.29
CA VAL A 121 -0.67 6.75 13.89
C VAL A 121 -0.49 6.62 12.38
N ILE A 122 -1.19 7.40 11.56
CA ILE A 122 -0.96 7.40 10.10
C ILE A 122 0.48 7.76 9.78
N ARG A 123 1.08 8.81 10.36
CA ARG A 123 2.50 9.14 10.11
C ARG A 123 3.43 7.99 10.46
N HIS A 124 3.18 7.32 11.58
CA HIS A 124 3.96 6.15 11.99
C HIS A 124 3.75 4.94 11.07
N LEU A 125 2.54 4.71 10.56
CA LEU A 125 2.23 3.62 9.64
C LEU A 125 2.57 3.92 8.16
N SER A 126 2.62 5.20 7.78
CA SER A 126 3.03 5.68 6.46
C SER A 126 4.55 5.79 6.33
N PHE A 127 5.28 5.80 7.45
CA PHE A 127 6.74 5.77 7.52
C PHE A 127 7.42 6.82 6.65
N GLU A 128 6.90 8.06 6.65
CA GLU A 128 7.42 9.18 5.84
C GLU A 128 8.89 9.51 6.16
N THR A 129 9.39 9.13 7.35
CA THR A 129 10.70 9.52 7.87
C THR A 129 11.65 8.37 8.25
N GLY A 130 11.26 7.08 8.15
CA GLY A 130 12.23 6.01 8.45
C GLY A 130 11.72 4.56 8.62
N HIS A 131 12.28 3.69 7.79
CA HIS A 131 12.71 2.31 8.07
C HIS A 131 11.77 1.30 8.75
N TYR A 132 10.77 0.80 8.01
CA TYR A 132 10.71 -0.66 7.88
C TYR A 132 11.81 -1.09 6.90
N SER A 133 12.36 -2.29 7.09
CA SER A 133 13.31 -2.87 6.13
C SER A 133 12.60 -2.97 4.78
N ARG A 134 12.94 -2.06 3.84
CA ARG A 134 12.57 -2.16 2.42
C ARG A 134 13.41 -3.24 1.75
N SER A 135 13.66 -4.31 2.48
CA SER A 135 14.53 -5.39 2.09
C SER A 135 13.70 -6.66 2.06
N TRP A 136 13.85 -7.41 0.98
CA TRP A 136 13.27 -8.71 0.83
C TRP A 136 14.36 -9.73 0.59
N GLU A 137 14.20 -10.89 1.20
CA GLU A 137 15.00 -12.08 0.93
C GLU A 137 14.02 -13.14 0.42
N ILE A 138 14.29 -13.66 -0.77
CA ILE A 138 13.43 -14.63 -1.47
C ILE A 138 14.29 -15.73 -2.09
N SER A 139 13.67 -16.89 -2.30
CA SER A 139 14.34 -18.03 -2.94
C SER A 139 14.87 -17.68 -4.34
N THR A 140 16.05 -18.21 -4.70
CA THR A 140 16.56 -18.20 -6.09
C THR A 140 15.64 -18.92 -7.07
N ALA A 141 14.76 -19.81 -6.59
CA ALA A 141 13.77 -20.52 -7.40
C ALA A 141 12.77 -19.58 -8.12
N HIS A 142 12.75 -18.29 -7.81
CA HIS A 142 11.96 -17.29 -8.52
C HIS A 142 12.60 -16.77 -9.83
N LEU A 143 13.78 -17.27 -10.17
CA LEU A 143 14.47 -16.93 -11.41
C LEU A 143 14.80 -18.21 -12.20
N PRO A 144 14.64 -18.21 -13.54
CA PRO A 144 15.12 -19.30 -14.36
C PRO A 144 16.65 -19.36 -14.37
N ALA A 145 17.21 -20.51 -14.76
CA ALA A 145 18.65 -20.74 -14.78
C ALA A 145 19.42 -19.71 -15.63
N GLU A 146 18.86 -19.24 -16.76
CA GLU A 146 19.49 -18.19 -17.55
C GLU A 146 19.61 -16.86 -16.79
N ALA A 147 18.61 -16.52 -15.96
CA ALA A 147 18.62 -15.30 -15.17
C ALA A 147 19.60 -15.39 -13.99
N MET A 148 19.68 -16.56 -13.36
CA MET A 148 20.69 -16.82 -12.33
C MET A 148 22.12 -16.76 -12.90
N SER A 149 22.34 -17.36 -14.07
CA SER A 149 23.64 -17.31 -14.76
C SER A 149 24.04 -15.88 -15.12
N TYR A 150 23.10 -15.07 -15.63
CA TYR A 150 23.32 -13.64 -15.90
C TYR A 150 23.75 -12.89 -14.63
N LEU A 151 23.07 -13.12 -13.50
CA LEU A 151 23.42 -12.47 -12.24
C LEU A 151 24.83 -12.86 -11.78
N GLN A 152 25.17 -14.15 -11.81
CA GLN A 152 26.48 -14.68 -11.43
C GLN A 152 27.63 -14.12 -12.28
N GLU A 153 27.44 -14.04 -13.60
CA GLU A 153 28.42 -13.44 -14.51
C GLU A 153 28.60 -11.94 -14.19
N ARG A 154 27.51 -11.21 -13.94
CA ARG A 154 27.56 -9.77 -13.68
C ARG A 154 28.25 -9.43 -12.36
N VAL A 155 28.03 -10.20 -11.30
CA VAL A 155 28.72 -9.98 -10.01
C VAL A 155 30.20 -10.36 -10.06
N SER A 156 30.58 -11.30 -10.92
CA SER A 156 31.96 -11.78 -11.04
C SER A 156 32.87 -10.81 -11.82
N ASN A 157 32.31 -10.03 -12.75
CA ASN A 157 33.05 -9.14 -13.67
C ASN A 157 33.20 -7.68 -13.16
N GLU A 158 33.21 -7.50 -11.83
CA GLU A 158 33.09 -6.25 -11.05
C GLU A 158 31.69 -5.58 -11.10
N PRO A 159 31.09 -5.24 -9.94
CA PRO A 159 29.78 -4.60 -9.87
C PRO A 159 29.86 -3.14 -10.35
N LYS A 160 29.76 -2.94 -11.66
CA LYS A 160 29.60 -1.62 -12.27
C LYS A 160 28.19 -1.10 -12.02
N LEU A 161 28.08 0.23 -11.87
CA LEU A 161 26.81 0.93 -12.01
C LEU A 161 26.14 0.44 -13.30
N THR A 162 25.00 -0.23 -13.17
CA THR A 162 24.35 -0.80 -14.35
C THR A 162 23.81 0.28 -15.29
N GLY A 163 23.49 1.46 -14.74
CA GLY A 163 22.69 2.48 -15.42
C GLY A 163 21.22 2.05 -15.59
N LEU A 164 20.83 0.90 -15.02
CA LEU A 164 19.53 0.26 -15.19
C LEU A 164 18.65 0.35 -13.94
N PHE A 165 18.95 1.32 -13.07
CA PHE A 165 18.26 1.55 -11.78
C PHE A 165 18.43 0.41 -10.75
N PHE A 166 19.40 -0.48 -10.91
CA PHE A 166 19.77 -1.42 -9.84
C PHE A 166 21.28 -1.68 -9.79
N GLU A 167 21.80 -2.00 -8.62
CA GLU A 167 23.18 -2.42 -8.40
C GLU A 167 23.19 -3.84 -7.83
N LEU A 168 24.23 -4.61 -8.13
CA LEU A 168 24.38 -5.98 -7.63
C LEU A 168 25.44 -6.05 -6.53
N PHE A 169 25.23 -6.94 -5.56
CA PHE A 169 26.20 -7.30 -4.53
C PHE A 169 26.09 -8.79 -4.19
N THR A 170 27.15 -9.38 -3.63
CA THR A 170 27.19 -10.80 -3.28
C THR A 170 27.13 -11.00 -1.77
N LEU A 171 26.56 -12.13 -1.36
CA LEU A 171 26.52 -12.63 0.02
C LEU A 171 27.21 -14.01 0.04
N PRO A 172 28.54 -14.06 0.27
CA PRO A 172 29.32 -15.27 0.06
C PRO A 172 28.91 -16.47 0.91
N ASP A 173 28.45 -16.25 2.15
CA ASP A 173 28.17 -17.35 3.09
C ASP A 173 26.92 -18.15 2.72
N CYS A 174 25.97 -17.55 1.98
CA CYS A 174 24.73 -18.22 1.56
C CYS A 174 24.65 -18.42 0.03
N ASP A 175 25.72 -18.11 -0.72
CA ASP A 175 25.69 -18.05 -2.18
C ASP A 175 24.59 -17.11 -2.73
N GLY A 176 24.21 -16.11 -1.93
CA GLY A 176 23.14 -15.18 -2.25
C GLY A 176 23.61 -14.03 -3.16
N ILE A 177 22.69 -13.54 -3.99
CA ILE A 177 22.91 -12.34 -4.82
C ILE A 177 21.89 -11.28 -4.45
N GLY A 178 22.37 -10.12 -4.07
CA GLY A 178 21.56 -8.96 -3.74
C GLY A 178 21.47 -7.95 -4.88
N CYS A 179 20.31 -7.34 -4.99
CA CYS A 179 19.98 -6.24 -5.88
C CYS A 179 19.59 -5.01 -5.04
N LYS A 180 20.35 -3.94 -5.12
CA LYS A 180 19.96 -2.63 -4.59
C LYS A 180 19.19 -1.89 -5.67
N LEU A 181 17.89 -1.72 -5.48
CA LEU A 181 17.00 -0.99 -6.37
C LEU A 181 17.12 0.53 -6.11
N ILE A 182 17.20 1.30 -7.19
CA ILE A 182 17.45 2.75 -7.17
C ILE A 182 16.18 3.46 -7.62
N GLY A 183 15.82 4.56 -6.97
CA GLY A 183 14.68 5.39 -7.40
C GLY A 183 13.32 4.72 -7.23
N THR A 184 13.16 3.86 -6.23
CA THR A 184 11.86 3.23 -5.92
C THR A 184 10.90 4.21 -5.23
N PRO A 185 9.58 4.08 -5.44
CA PRO A 185 8.93 3.05 -6.27
C PRO A 185 9.02 3.33 -7.78
N TRP A 186 9.03 2.28 -8.62
CA TRP A 186 9.05 2.44 -10.08
C TRP A 186 7.65 2.65 -10.67
N THR A 187 7.00 3.76 -10.27
CA THR A 187 5.78 4.25 -10.93
C THR A 187 6.14 5.27 -12.00
N ASP A 188 5.30 5.44 -13.02
CA ASP A 188 5.54 6.45 -14.07
C ASP A 188 5.72 7.86 -13.47
N GLU A 189 4.87 8.23 -12.49
CA GLU A 189 4.97 9.53 -11.82
C GLU A 189 6.32 9.72 -11.10
N HIS A 190 6.82 8.67 -10.45
CA HIS A 190 8.06 8.76 -9.68
C HIS A 190 9.30 8.74 -10.60
N LEU A 191 9.30 7.88 -11.62
CA LEU A 191 10.38 7.80 -12.61
C LEU A 191 10.52 9.10 -13.42
N LEU A 192 9.40 9.75 -13.75
CA LEU A 192 9.41 11.06 -14.40
C LEU A 192 10.16 12.12 -13.56
N LYS A 193 10.07 12.07 -12.23
CA LYS A 193 10.76 13.02 -11.32
C LYS A 193 12.27 12.76 -11.22
N ILE A 194 12.72 11.53 -11.48
CA ILE A 194 14.12 11.13 -11.27
C ILE A 194 14.93 11.19 -12.58
N ASP A 195 14.37 10.73 -13.70
CA ASP A 195 15.09 10.57 -14.97
C ASP A 195 14.22 10.84 -16.20
N SER A 196 13.06 11.50 -16.02
CA SER A 196 12.14 11.90 -17.10
C SER A 196 11.58 10.75 -17.96
N GLY A 197 11.64 9.50 -17.48
CA GLY A 197 11.15 8.30 -18.18
C GLY A 197 9.87 7.70 -17.61
N SER A 198 9.31 6.72 -18.32
CA SER A 198 8.22 5.87 -17.82
C SER A 198 8.75 4.49 -17.43
N TYR A 199 7.95 3.69 -16.71
CA TYR A 199 8.28 2.30 -16.45
C TYR A 199 8.52 1.52 -17.76
N LEU A 200 7.69 1.76 -18.78
CA LEU A 200 7.84 1.06 -20.07
C LEU A 200 9.17 1.38 -20.74
N SER A 201 9.66 2.63 -20.66
CA SER A 201 10.98 2.96 -21.20
C SER A 201 12.11 2.31 -20.40
N LEU A 202 12.02 2.31 -19.06
CA LEU A 202 13.01 1.66 -18.20
C LEU A 202 13.07 0.15 -18.45
N ARG A 203 11.90 -0.50 -18.54
CA ARG A 203 11.79 -1.92 -18.89
C ARG A 203 12.48 -2.22 -20.22
N GLN A 204 12.22 -1.41 -21.25
CA GLN A 204 12.83 -1.61 -22.55
C GLN A 204 14.35 -1.43 -22.51
N GLN A 205 14.85 -0.40 -21.82
CA GLN A 205 16.29 -0.19 -21.64
C GLN A 205 16.97 -1.38 -20.93
N GLN A 206 16.34 -1.95 -19.91
CA GLN A 206 16.83 -3.12 -19.19
C GLN A 206 16.93 -4.34 -20.12
N LEU A 207 15.90 -4.58 -20.93
CA LEU A 207 15.87 -5.68 -21.91
C LEU A 207 16.90 -5.46 -23.02
N ASP A 208 17.02 -4.25 -23.56
CA ASP A 208 18.00 -3.90 -24.60
C ASP A 208 19.44 -4.05 -24.10
N ALA A 209 19.67 -3.85 -22.80
CA ALA A 209 20.95 -4.10 -22.14
C ALA A 209 21.22 -5.59 -21.83
N GLY A 210 20.34 -6.49 -22.26
CA GLY A 210 20.47 -7.94 -22.09
C GLY A 210 20.02 -8.46 -20.73
N THR A 211 19.31 -7.66 -19.92
CA THR A 211 18.76 -8.15 -18.64
C THR A 211 17.63 -9.15 -18.94
N PRO A 212 17.67 -10.38 -18.39
CA PRO A 212 16.63 -11.38 -18.62
C PRO A 212 15.23 -10.92 -18.21
N GLU A 213 14.22 -11.23 -19.02
CA GLU A 213 12.85 -10.74 -18.81
C GLU A 213 12.26 -11.17 -17.46
N ALA A 214 12.54 -12.41 -17.03
CA ALA A 214 12.10 -12.90 -15.73
C ALA A 214 12.68 -12.06 -14.57
N LEU A 215 13.95 -11.68 -14.66
CA LEU A 215 14.59 -10.80 -13.67
C LEU A 215 13.97 -9.41 -13.70
N VAL A 216 13.79 -8.80 -14.88
CA VAL A 216 13.14 -7.49 -15.04
C VAL A 216 11.74 -7.48 -14.40
N LYS A 217 10.95 -8.54 -14.60
CA LYS A 217 9.62 -8.71 -14.00
C LYS A 217 9.69 -8.72 -12.47
N VAL A 218 10.60 -9.50 -11.88
CA VAL A 218 10.76 -9.57 -10.41
C VAL A 218 11.24 -8.23 -9.84
N LEU A 219 12.25 -7.61 -10.45
CA LEU A 219 12.77 -6.31 -10.02
C LEU A 219 11.67 -5.23 -10.08
N TYR A 220 10.85 -5.24 -11.13
CA TYR A 220 9.71 -4.33 -11.24
C TYR A 220 8.69 -4.52 -10.12
N LEU A 221 8.28 -5.77 -9.84
CA LEU A 221 7.33 -6.05 -8.76
C LEU A 221 7.87 -5.59 -7.40
N ALA A 222 9.15 -5.87 -7.12
CA ALA A 222 9.81 -5.41 -5.90
C ALA A 222 9.88 -3.87 -5.85
N ALA A 223 10.32 -3.23 -6.93
CA ALA A 223 10.43 -1.77 -6.99
C ALA A 223 9.06 -1.08 -6.87
N LEU A 224 8.00 -1.64 -7.46
CA LEU A 224 6.65 -1.10 -7.35
C LEU A 224 6.15 -1.12 -5.90
N ALA A 225 6.57 -2.14 -5.12
CA ALA A 225 6.32 -2.24 -3.68
C ALA A 225 7.32 -1.46 -2.82
N ASP A 226 8.07 -0.54 -3.43
CA ASP A 226 9.07 0.31 -2.78
C ASP A 226 10.18 -0.49 -2.04
N VAL A 227 10.49 -1.68 -2.52
CA VAL A 227 11.64 -2.48 -2.06
C VAL A 227 12.92 -1.84 -2.56
N ARG A 228 13.89 -1.63 -1.68
CA ARG A 228 15.22 -1.07 -1.99
C ARG A 228 16.33 -2.11 -2.03
N MET A 229 16.17 -3.22 -1.32
CA MET A 229 17.13 -4.32 -1.31
C MET A 229 16.36 -5.62 -1.59
N LEU A 230 16.72 -6.32 -2.65
CA LEU A 230 16.14 -7.63 -2.96
C LEU A 230 17.25 -8.66 -3.00
N ILE A 231 17.19 -9.66 -2.15
CA ILE A 231 18.17 -10.74 -2.06
C ILE A 231 17.54 -12.00 -2.63
N PHE A 232 18.24 -12.60 -3.59
CA PHE A 232 17.99 -13.96 -4.06
C PHE A 232 18.91 -14.90 -3.30
N ASP A 233 18.35 -15.67 -2.37
CA ASP A 233 19.07 -16.59 -1.50
C ASP A 233 18.57 -18.02 -1.75
N PRO A 234 19.43 -19.00 -2.05
CA PRO A 234 19.02 -20.38 -2.30
C PRO A 234 18.38 -21.08 -1.10
N TRP A 235 18.62 -20.60 0.12
CA TRP A 235 18.08 -21.13 1.38
C TRP A 235 16.83 -20.40 1.86
N ALA A 236 16.48 -19.27 1.23
CA ALA A 236 15.27 -18.54 1.56
C ALA A 236 14.00 -19.26 1.11
N SER A 237 12.90 -18.97 1.79
CA SER A 237 11.60 -19.49 1.42
C SER A 237 11.11 -18.87 0.10
N VAL A 238 10.33 -19.64 -0.66
CA VAL A 238 9.60 -19.11 -1.81
C VAL A 238 8.59 -18.06 -1.34
N LEU A 239 8.52 -16.95 -2.07
CA LEU A 239 7.53 -15.89 -1.90
C LEU A 239 6.21 -16.31 -2.56
N PRO A 240 5.13 -16.56 -1.79
CA PRO A 240 3.85 -16.96 -2.35
C PRO A 240 3.31 -15.90 -3.32
N GLY A 241 2.79 -16.34 -4.46
CA GLY A 241 2.26 -15.46 -5.50
C GLY A 241 3.31 -14.99 -6.53
N LEU A 242 4.60 -15.25 -6.29
CA LEU A 242 5.64 -15.10 -7.30
C LEU A 242 5.88 -16.42 -8.03
N GLU A 243 6.17 -16.33 -9.32
CA GLU A 243 6.42 -17.49 -10.20
C GLU A 243 7.64 -18.28 -9.71
N VAL A 244 7.57 -19.61 -9.77
CA VAL A 244 8.64 -20.52 -9.35
C VAL A 244 9.08 -21.34 -10.55
N PHE A 245 10.37 -21.26 -10.87
CA PHE A 245 11.04 -22.03 -11.88
C PHE A 245 11.77 -23.16 -11.17
N ASN A 246 11.16 -24.35 -11.12
CA ASN A 246 11.79 -25.51 -10.48
C ASN A 246 13.12 -25.81 -11.20
N GLU A 247 14.21 -25.95 -10.44
CA GLU A 247 15.28 -26.85 -10.83
C GLU A 247 14.73 -28.26 -10.65
N GLN A 248 14.40 -28.94 -11.75
CA GLN A 248 14.38 -30.41 -11.66
C GLN A 248 15.81 -30.84 -11.33
N PRO A 249 16.01 -31.66 -10.27
CA PRO A 249 17.29 -32.33 -10.07
C PRO A 249 17.65 -33.24 -11.25
#